data_AF-A0AAV0B600-F1
#
_entry.id   AF-A0AAV0B600-F1
#
_cell.length_a   1.000
_cell.length_b   1.000
_cell.length_c   1.000
_cell.angle_alpha   90.00
_cell.angle_beta   90.00
_cell.angle_gamma   90.00
#
_symmetry.space_group_name_H-M   'P 1'
#
loop_
_entity.id
_entity.type
_entity.pdbx_description
1 polymer ?
#
loop_
_entity_poly.entity_id
_entity_poly.type
_entity_poly.pdbx_seq_one_letter_code
_entity_poly.pdbx_strand_id
1 'polypeptide(L)'
;MLSRTGNQKGKIIEGGVGVVTVNGKEKKLPKSQSLGLYKFSHAQFEKDGVIVDTNVPDNWRSNIYFQIVLPSLGTFIIALHYKGREKAILEMDLKINDLLDKQKENVVSLDLEYVQLLVSKTLTLLNKVLSSFFFL
;
A
#
# COMPACT_ATOMS: atom_id res chain seq x y z
N MET A 1 19.24 -22.46 71.25
CA MET A 1 20.37 -22.16 70.35
C MET A 1 19.84 -21.25 69.24
N LEU A 2 20.41 -20.05 69.11
CA LEU A 2 19.99 -18.98 68.17
C LEU A 2 20.22 -19.36 66.71
N SER A 3 19.43 -18.76 65.79
CA SER A 3 19.86 -18.03 64.56
C SER A 3 18.61 -17.74 63.69
N ARG A 4 18.14 -16.50 63.50
CA ARG A 4 18.63 -15.43 62.59
C ARG A 4 19.01 -15.93 61.19
N THR A 5 18.23 -15.54 60.18
CA THR A 5 18.72 -15.42 58.80
C THR A 5 18.33 -14.05 58.27
N GLY A 6 19.37 -13.28 57.94
CA GLY A 6 19.31 -11.94 57.41
C GLY A 6 19.01 -11.91 55.91
N ASN A 7 18.32 -10.86 55.53
CA ASN A 7 18.26 -10.30 54.20
C ASN A 7 19.61 -9.64 53.88
N GLN A 8 20.12 -9.80 52.64
CA GLN A 8 21.00 -8.90 51.87
C GLN A 8 21.71 -9.66 50.74
N LYS A 9 21.47 -9.26 49.48
CA LYS A 9 22.53 -8.84 48.53
C LYS A 9 21.88 -8.27 47.25
N GLY A 10 22.13 -6.99 46.98
CA GLY A 10 21.85 -6.38 45.69
C GLY A 10 22.99 -6.58 44.68
N LYS A 11 22.71 -6.36 43.39
CA LYS A 11 23.36 -5.39 42.48
C LYS A 11 23.14 -5.78 41.00
N ILE A 12 22.43 -4.88 40.30
CA ILE A 12 22.45 -4.43 38.88
C ILE A 12 23.69 -4.90 38.08
N ILE A 13 23.67 -5.32 36.81
CA ILE A 13 23.22 -4.75 35.52
C ILE A 13 23.41 -5.85 34.44
N GLU A 14 22.64 -5.86 33.34
CA GLU A 14 23.15 -5.97 31.95
C GLU A 14 22.00 -6.16 30.95
N GLY A 15 22.04 -5.35 29.88
CA GLY A 15 21.06 -5.35 28.81
C GLY A 15 21.19 -6.54 27.87
N GLY A 16 20.07 -6.94 27.29
CA GLY A 16 20.01 -7.97 26.26
C GLY A 16 18.76 -7.78 25.41
N VAL A 17 18.86 -6.96 24.38
CA VAL A 17 17.93 -6.95 23.24
C VAL A 17 18.00 -8.34 22.62
N GLY A 18 16.89 -9.07 22.67
CA GLY A 18 16.78 -10.40 22.09
C GLY A 18 16.91 -10.35 20.57
N VAL A 19 18.08 -10.68 20.06
CA VAL A 19 18.31 -11.03 18.66
C VAL A 19 17.79 -12.44 18.46
N VAL A 20 16.70 -12.58 17.70
CA VAL A 20 16.35 -13.86 17.08
C VAL A 20 16.88 -13.83 15.66
N THR A 21 18.11 -14.32 15.49
CA THR A 21 18.64 -14.77 14.21
C THR A 21 18.03 -16.12 13.90
N VAL A 22 17.16 -16.18 12.89
CA VAL A 22 16.85 -17.44 12.20
C VAL A 22 17.38 -17.35 10.78
N ASN A 23 18.52 -18.02 10.60
CA ASN A 23 19.23 -18.24 9.36
C ASN A 23 18.41 -19.18 8.46
N GLY A 24 17.75 -18.63 7.45
CA GLY A 24 16.90 -19.34 6.51
C GLY A 24 17.18 -18.92 5.07
N LYS A 25 18.31 -19.39 4.55
CA LYS A 25 18.65 -19.67 3.14
C LYS A 25 17.73 -19.02 2.09
N GLU A 26 18.06 -17.79 1.82
CA GLU A 26 17.94 -17.08 0.54
C GLU A 26 17.95 -18.00 -0.70
N LYS A 27 16.79 -18.08 -1.35
CA LYS A 27 16.65 -17.84 -2.78
C LYS A 27 15.32 -17.10 -2.97
N LYS A 28 15.31 -15.82 -2.60
CA LYS A 28 14.32 -14.91 -3.20
C LYS A 28 14.66 -14.93 -4.68
N LEU A 29 13.85 -15.62 -5.47
CA LEU A 29 13.86 -15.44 -6.92
C LEU A 29 13.89 -13.92 -7.16
N PRO A 30 14.81 -13.41 -8.00
CA PRO A 30 14.77 -12.01 -8.39
C PRO A 30 13.37 -11.80 -8.96
N LYS A 31 12.50 -11.13 -8.20
CA LYS A 31 11.20 -10.72 -8.70
C LYS A 31 11.55 -9.87 -9.91
N SER A 32 11.23 -10.40 -11.09
CA SER A 32 11.30 -9.70 -12.35
C SER A 32 10.86 -8.26 -12.08
N GLN A 33 11.79 -7.33 -12.24
CA GLN A 33 11.57 -5.90 -12.05
C GLN A 33 10.69 -5.44 -13.21
N SER A 34 9.42 -5.84 -13.16
CA SER A 34 8.38 -5.36 -14.05
C SER A 34 8.29 -3.85 -13.83
N LEU A 35 8.52 -3.09 -14.90
CA LEU A 35 8.38 -1.63 -14.90
C LEU A 35 7.12 -1.21 -14.11
N GLY A 36 7.34 -0.47 -13.03
CA GLY A 36 6.34 0.37 -12.36
C GLY A 36 5.08 -0.33 -11.80
N LEU A 37 5.22 -1.45 -11.09
CA LEU A 37 4.11 -2.08 -10.36
C LEU A 37 3.97 -1.54 -8.94
N TYR A 38 3.00 -0.65 -8.70
CA TYR A 38 2.76 -0.06 -7.38
C TYR A 38 1.51 -0.66 -6.74
N LYS A 39 1.64 -1.13 -5.49
CA LYS A 39 0.54 -1.75 -4.75
C LYS A 39 0.18 -0.94 -3.51
N PHE A 40 -1.10 -0.71 -3.31
CA PHE A 40 -1.63 0.07 -2.19
C PHE A 40 -2.79 -0.69 -1.56
N SER A 41 -2.86 -0.72 -0.23
CA SER A 41 -4.03 -1.28 0.46
C SER A 41 -5.21 -0.34 0.36
N HIS A 42 -6.42 -0.88 0.50
CA HIS A 42 -7.63 -0.07 0.61
C HIS A 42 -7.53 0.98 1.73
N ALA A 43 -7.11 0.56 2.92
CA ALA A 43 -6.89 1.46 4.06
C ALA A 43 -5.87 2.58 3.80
N GLN A 44 -4.84 2.33 2.97
CA GLN A 44 -3.88 3.37 2.62
C GLN A 44 -4.52 4.43 1.70
N PHE A 45 -5.31 4.01 0.72
CA PHE A 45 -6.04 4.92 -0.15
C PHE A 45 -7.10 5.74 0.58
N GLU A 46 -7.80 5.15 1.56
CA GLU A 46 -8.70 5.90 2.46
C GLU A 46 -7.91 6.93 3.28
N LYS A 47 -6.81 6.51 3.92
CA LYS A 47 -5.98 7.38 4.76
C LYS A 47 -5.38 8.55 3.97
N ASP A 48 -4.96 8.32 2.73
CA ASP A 48 -4.40 9.36 1.86
C ASP A 48 -5.47 10.26 1.21
N GLY A 49 -6.76 9.95 1.45
CA GLY A 49 -7.91 10.65 0.89
C GLY A 49 -8.06 10.43 -0.62
N VAL A 50 -7.48 9.36 -1.16
CA VAL A 50 -7.65 8.97 -2.56
C VAL A 50 -9.04 8.38 -2.74
N ILE A 51 -9.51 7.53 -1.82
CA ILE A 51 -10.91 7.07 -1.78
C ILE A 51 -11.76 8.13 -1.09
N VAL A 52 -12.84 8.56 -1.74
CA VAL A 52 -13.85 9.47 -1.17
C VAL A 52 -15.10 8.76 -0.72
N ASP A 53 -15.42 7.63 -1.36
CA ASP A 53 -16.56 6.80 -1.02
C ASP A 53 -16.28 5.33 -1.41
N THR A 54 -16.87 4.38 -0.68
CA THR A 54 -16.63 2.95 -0.88
C THR A 54 -17.86 2.10 -0.55
N ASN A 55 -18.27 1.30 -1.52
CA ASN A 55 -19.30 0.26 -1.35
C ASN A 55 -18.71 -1.08 -0.90
N VAL A 56 -17.39 -1.18 -0.74
CA VAL A 56 -16.73 -2.38 -0.21
C VAL A 56 -17.11 -2.59 1.27
N PRO A 57 -17.70 -3.75 1.63
CA PRO A 57 -18.01 -4.11 3.01
C PRO A 57 -16.76 -4.11 3.92
N ASP A 58 -16.88 -3.67 5.17
CA ASP A 58 -15.74 -3.51 6.11
C ASP A 58 -14.92 -4.80 6.28
N ASN A 59 -15.58 -5.95 6.37
CA ASN A 59 -14.95 -7.25 6.53
C ASN A 59 -14.11 -7.68 5.31
N TRP A 60 -14.30 -7.06 4.15
CA TRP A 60 -13.54 -7.35 2.93
C TRP A 60 -12.39 -6.38 2.70
N ARG A 61 -12.44 -5.16 3.25
CA ARG A 61 -11.44 -4.09 2.99
C ARG A 61 -10.01 -4.51 3.28
N SER A 62 -9.79 -5.32 4.33
CA SER A 62 -8.46 -5.86 4.66
C SER A 62 -7.87 -6.80 3.60
N ASN A 63 -8.73 -7.35 2.75
CA ASN A 63 -8.38 -8.22 1.62
C ASN A 63 -8.37 -7.49 0.29
N ILE A 64 -8.76 -6.21 0.24
CA ILE A 64 -8.73 -5.40 -0.97
C ILE A 64 -7.40 -4.66 -1.09
N TYR A 65 -6.84 -4.66 -2.30
CA TYR A 65 -5.70 -3.82 -2.66
C TYR A 65 -5.82 -3.30 -4.09
N PHE A 66 -5.22 -2.15 -4.33
CA PHE A 66 -5.10 -1.51 -5.62
C PHE A 66 -3.73 -1.78 -6.18
N GLN A 67 -3.67 -1.97 -7.49
CA GLN A 67 -2.46 -2.12 -8.26
C GLN A 67 -2.46 -1.07 -9.36
N ILE A 68 -1.40 -0.26 -9.41
CA ILE A 68 -1.18 0.74 -10.45
C ILE A 68 -0.04 0.24 -11.34
N VAL A 69 -0.31 0.21 -12.64
CA VAL A 69 0.65 -0.15 -13.68
C VAL A 69 0.76 1.00 -14.67
N LEU A 70 1.98 1.29 -15.13
CA LEU A 70 2.25 2.29 -16.16
C LEU A 70 2.60 1.57 -17.47
N PRO A 71 1.62 1.27 -18.35
CA PRO A 71 1.92 0.65 -19.64
C PRO A 71 2.72 1.56 -20.57
N SER A 72 2.50 2.88 -20.50
CA SER A 72 3.19 3.88 -21.30
C SER A 72 3.17 5.24 -20.61
N LEU A 73 4.05 6.16 -21.01
CA LEU A 73 4.07 7.51 -20.46
C LEU A 73 2.73 8.21 -20.73
N GLY A 74 2.07 8.66 -19.66
CA GLY A 74 0.77 9.33 -19.74
C GLY A 74 -0.44 8.39 -19.72
N THR A 75 -0.24 7.08 -19.67
CA THR A 75 -1.31 6.08 -19.51
C THR A 75 -1.06 5.22 -18.28
N PHE A 76 -2.12 4.87 -17.58
CA PHE A 76 -2.11 4.11 -16.33
C PHE A 76 -3.20 3.06 -16.36
N ILE A 77 -2.97 1.97 -15.66
CA ILE A 77 -3.99 0.97 -15.35
C ILE A 77 -4.15 0.95 -13.84
N ILE A 78 -5.36 1.18 -13.35
CA ILE A 78 -5.72 0.96 -11.95
C ILE A 78 -6.54 -0.33 -11.88
N ALA A 79 -6.00 -1.33 -11.18
CA ALA A 79 -6.65 -2.62 -10.95
C ALA A 79 -6.99 -2.81 -9.47
N LEU A 80 -8.23 -3.22 -9.20
CA LEU A 80 -8.73 -3.60 -7.89
C LEU A 80 -8.64 -5.11 -7.72
N HIS A 81 -7.97 -5.58 -6.67
CA HIS A 81 -7.81 -7.00 -6.40
C HIS A 81 -8.34 -7.39 -5.02
N TYR A 82 -8.80 -8.64 -4.93
CA TYR A 82 -9.06 -9.33 -3.67
C TYR A 82 -7.96 -10.37 -3.42
N LYS A 83 -7.40 -10.38 -2.20
CA LYS A 83 -6.36 -11.34 -1.81
C LYS A 83 -6.84 -12.79 -1.99
N GLY A 84 -6.02 -13.60 -2.64
CA GLY A 84 -6.33 -15.00 -2.91
C GLY A 84 -7.14 -15.23 -4.19
N ARG A 85 -7.44 -14.19 -4.97
CA ARG A 85 -7.92 -14.31 -6.35
C ARG A 85 -6.79 -13.98 -7.33
N GLU A 86 -6.66 -14.79 -8.37
CA GLU A 86 -5.65 -14.56 -9.41
C GLU A 86 -6.01 -13.38 -10.32
N LYS A 87 -7.30 -13.19 -10.59
CA LYS A 87 -7.81 -12.11 -11.45
C LYS A 87 -8.17 -10.87 -10.64
N ALA A 88 -7.93 -9.69 -11.22
CA ALA A 88 -8.48 -8.45 -10.71
C ALA A 88 -10.01 -8.52 -10.69
N ILE A 89 -10.63 -7.90 -9.69
CA ILE A 89 -12.07 -7.69 -9.63
C ILE A 89 -12.48 -6.69 -10.72
N LEU A 90 -11.69 -5.63 -10.86
CA LEU A 90 -11.91 -4.55 -11.82
C LEU A 90 -10.56 -4.01 -12.28
N GLU A 91 -10.49 -3.61 -13.54
CA GLU A 91 -9.35 -2.96 -14.14
C GLU A 91 -9.85 -1.77 -14.98
N MET A 92 -9.18 -0.62 -14.85
CA MET A 92 -9.53 0.59 -15.57
C MET A 92 -8.27 1.22 -16.17
N ASP A 93 -8.29 1.39 -17.49
CA ASP A 93 -7.34 2.24 -18.20
C ASP A 93 -7.66 3.71 -17.98
N LEU A 94 -6.64 4.50 -17.64
CA LEU A 94 -6.71 5.93 -17.41
C LEU A 94 -5.62 6.63 -18.19
N LYS A 95 -5.98 7.75 -18.82
CA LYS A 95 -4.99 8.68 -19.39
C LYS A 95 -4.86 9.89 -18.49
N ILE A 96 -3.63 10.39 -18.36
CA ILE A 96 -3.36 11.59 -17.55
C ILE A 96 -4.17 12.79 -18.05
N ASN A 97 -4.32 12.92 -19.37
CA ASN A 97 -5.04 14.02 -20.00
C ASN A 97 -6.53 14.00 -19.61
N ASP A 98 -7.16 12.82 -19.63
CA ASP A 98 -8.58 12.68 -19.26
C ASP A 98 -8.83 13.08 -17.80
N LEU A 99 -7.88 12.77 -16.90
CA LEU A 99 -7.94 13.20 -15.50
C LEU A 99 -7.75 14.71 -15.33
N LEU A 100 -6.84 15.31 -16.11
CA LEU A 100 -6.62 16.75 -16.12
C LEU A 100 -7.84 17.49 -16.67
N ASP A 101 -8.50 16.96 -17.70
CA ASP A 101 -9.70 17.56 -18.27
C ASP A 101 -10.88 17.45 -17.29
N LYS A 102 -11.06 16.30 -16.64
CA LYS A 102 -12.01 16.14 -15.52
C LYS A 102 -11.76 17.18 -14.41
N GLN A 103 -10.50 17.42 -14.04
CA GLN A 103 -10.16 18.42 -13.03
C GLN A 103 -10.57 19.84 -13.48
N LYS A 104 -10.35 20.21 -14.75
CA LYS A 104 -10.75 21.52 -15.31
C LYS A 104 -12.27 21.67 -15.35
N GLU A 105 -12.99 20.60 -15.64
CA GLU A 105 -14.46 20.56 -15.67
C GLU A 105 -15.10 20.53 -14.27
N ASN A 106 -14.29 20.60 -13.20
CA ASN A 106 -14.73 20.45 -11.80
C ASN A 106 -15.38 19.09 -11.50
N VAL A 107 -15.05 18.05 -12.27
CA VAL A 107 -15.39 16.67 -11.92
C VAL A 107 -14.52 16.25 -10.75
N VAL A 108 -15.15 15.97 -9.62
CA VAL A 108 -14.46 15.78 -8.34
C VAL A 108 -13.99 14.33 -8.15
N SER A 109 -14.79 13.35 -8.59
CA SER A 109 -14.51 11.92 -8.39
C SER A 109 -14.53 11.09 -9.67
N LEU A 110 -13.80 9.97 -9.63
CA LEU A 110 -13.83 8.88 -10.59
C LEU A 110 -14.60 7.72 -9.96
N ASP A 111 -15.61 7.21 -10.66
CA ASP A 111 -16.36 6.03 -10.21
C ASP A 111 -15.76 4.75 -10.80
N LEU A 112 -15.40 3.81 -9.92
CA LEU A 112 -14.87 2.48 -10.27
C LEU A 112 -15.80 1.37 -9.74
N GLU A 113 -17.12 1.61 -9.66
CA GLU A 113 -18.17 0.68 -9.21
C GLU A 113 -18.14 0.38 -7.69
N TYR A 114 -16.99 -0.05 -7.16
CA TYR A 114 -16.82 -0.40 -5.75
C TYR A 114 -16.29 0.74 -4.91
N VAL A 115 -15.58 1.68 -5.53
CA VAL A 115 -14.98 2.83 -4.88
C VAL A 115 -15.07 4.05 -5.78
N GLN A 116 -15.16 5.22 -5.16
CA GLN A 116 -14.96 6.48 -5.83
C GLN A 116 -13.62 7.07 -5.42
N LEU A 117 -12.83 7.48 -6.41
CA LEU A 117 -11.51 8.08 -6.20
C LEU A 117 -11.55 9.59 -6.46
N LEU A 118 -10.94 10.40 -5.59
CA LEU A 118 -10.83 11.84 -5.79
C LEU A 118 -9.88 12.14 -6.96
N VAL A 119 -10.35 12.82 -7.99
CA VAL A 119 -9.57 13.11 -9.21
C VAL A 119 -8.24 13.80 -8.86
N SER A 120 -8.26 14.82 -7.99
CA SER A 120 -7.06 15.57 -7.61
C SER A 120 -6.03 14.73 -6.85
N LYS A 121 -6.48 13.80 -5.99
CA LYS A 121 -5.57 12.93 -5.24
C LYS A 121 -5.05 11.79 -6.10
N THR A 122 -5.87 11.25 -6.99
CA THR A 122 -5.44 10.29 -8.01
C THR A 122 -4.37 10.91 -8.89
N LEU A 123 -4.56 12.12 -9.42
CA LEU A 123 -3.52 12.84 -10.18
C LEU A 123 -2.22 13.00 -9.38
N THR A 124 -2.31 13.39 -8.11
CA THR A 124 -1.15 13.53 -7.23
C THR A 124 -0.42 12.19 -7.03
N LEU A 125 -1.16 11.10 -6.83
CA LEU A 125 -0.62 9.75 -6.69
C LEU A 125 0.10 9.31 -7.96
N LEU A 126 -0.54 9.47 -9.12
CA LEU A 126 0.03 9.09 -10.41
C LEU A 126 1.29 9.89 -10.75
N ASN A 127 1.33 11.19 -10.42
CA ASN A 127 2.53 12.00 -10.59
C ASN A 127 3.69 11.52 -9.72
N LYS A 128 3.43 11.14 -8.45
CA LYS A 128 4.47 10.56 -7.57
C LYS A 128 5.01 9.25 -8.13
N VAL A 129 4.12 8.41 -8.64
CA VAL A 129 4.47 7.13 -9.28
C VAL A 129 5.32 7.38 -10.52
N LEU A 130 4.92 8.30 -11.40
CA LEU A 130 5.70 8.70 -12.57
C LEU A 130 7.09 9.22 -12.19
N SER A 131 7.18 10.15 -11.23
CA SER A 131 8.46 10.68 -10.79
C SER A 131 9.37 9.57 -10.26
N SER A 132 8.85 8.66 -9.44
CA SER A 132 9.62 7.51 -8.95
C SER A 132 10.11 6.60 -10.08
N PHE A 133 9.37 6.50 -11.17
CA PHE A 133 9.75 5.69 -12.33
C PHE A 133 10.90 6.34 -13.12
N PHE A 134 10.92 7.65 -13.31
CA PHE A 134 11.98 8.35 -14.07
C PHE A 134 13.36 8.36 -13.38
N PHE A 135 13.44 8.06 -12.08
CA PHE A 135 14.70 8.02 -11.33
C PHE A 135 15.30 6.60 -11.19
N LEU A 136 14.66 5.58 -11.77
CA LEU A 136 15.19 4.22 -11.88
C LEU A 136 15.76 3.96 -13.28
#